data_AF-A0A7C6YJB4-F1
#
_entry.id   AF-A0A7C6YJB4-F1
#
_cell.length_a   1.000
_cell.length_b   1.000
_cell.length_c   1.000
_cell.angle_alpha   90.00
_cell.angle_beta   90.00
_cell.angle_gamma   90.00
#
_symmetry.space_group_name_H-M   'P 1'
#
loop_
_entity.id
_entity.type
_entity.pdbx_description
1 polymer ?
#
loop_
_entity_poly.entity_id
_entity_poly.type
_entity_poly.pdbx_seq_one_letter_code
_entity_poly.pdbx_strand_id
1 'polypeptide(L)' 'MKQNFRCKIEVLRKELYELLQQKQDFLDPNVISKSRELDQCLLHYIDYRK' A
#
# COMPACT_ATOMS: atom_id res chain seq x y z
N MET A 1 -10.53 13.43 -8.21
CA MET A 1 -9.59 13.11 -7.09
C MET A 1 -9.87 11.78 -6.37
N LYS A 2 -11.11 11.29 -6.22
CA LYS A 2 -11.40 9.96 -5.61
C LYS A 2 -10.82 8.74 -6.36
N GLN A 3 -10.68 8.82 -7.69
CA GLN A 3 -10.10 7.74 -8.51
C GLN A 3 -8.60 7.54 -8.27
N ASN A 4 -7.85 8.62 -8.01
CA ASN A 4 -6.39 8.53 -7.83
C ASN A 4 -6.01 7.73 -6.58
N PHE A 5 -6.77 7.87 -5.49
CA PHE A 5 -6.51 7.12 -4.25
C PHE A 5 -6.75 5.62 -4.43
N ARG A 6 -7.86 5.22 -5.08
CA ARG A 6 -8.12 3.80 -5.37
C ARG A 6 -7.04 3.20 -6.26
N CYS A 7 -6.67 3.88 -7.35
CA CYS A 7 -5.57 3.39 -8.21
C CYS A 7 -4.25 3.29 -7.44
N LYS A 8 -3.93 4.28 -6.59
CA LYS A 8 -2.69 4.26 -5.82
C LYS A 8 -2.66 3.13 -4.78
N ILE A 9 -3.78 2.88 -4.10
CA ILE A 9 -3.93 1.75 -3.17
C ILE A 9 -3.76 0.41 -3.91
N GLU A 10 -4.39 0.25 -5.08
CA GLU A 10 -4.25 -0.99 -5.86
C GLU A 10 -2.83 -1.22 -6.36
N VAL A 11 -2.15 -0.17 -6.84
CA VAL A 11 -0.74 -0.24 -7.27
C VAL A 11 0.14 -0.65 -6.10
N LEU A 12 0.04 0.04 -4.96
CA LEU A 12 0.84 -0.26 -3.77
C LEU A 12 0.59 -1.68 -3.25
N ARG A 13 -0.67 -2.13 -3.27
CA ARG A 13 -1.04 -3.50 -2.88
C ARG A 13 -0.44 -4.54 -3.83
N LYS A 14 -0.44 -4.27 -5.14
CA LYS A 14 0.18 -5.16 -6.13
C LYS A 14 1.69 -5.25 -5.94
N GLU A 15 2.36 -4.11 -5.76
CA GLU A 15 3.81 -4.08 -5.51
C GLU A 15 4.20 -4.80 -4.21
N LEU A 16 3.41 -4.65 -3.14
CA LEU A 16 3.59 -5.41 -1.90
C LEU A 16 3.46 -6.91 -2.12
N TYR A 17 2.47 -7.32 -2.89
CA TYR A 17 2.25 -8.73 -3.21
C TYR A 17 3.42 -9.30 -4.03
N GLU A 18 3.93 -8.56 -5.01
CA GLU A 18 5.11 -8.95 -5.80
C GLU A 18 6.37 -9.04 -4.93
N LEU A 19 6.60 -8.08 -4.03
CA LEU A 19 7.71 -8.12 -3.08
C LEU A 19 7.62 -9.31 -2.12
N LEU A 20 6.43 -9.60 -1.61
CA LEU A 20 6.18 -10.76 -0.75
C LEU A 20 6.35 -12.08 -1.50
N GLN A 21 5.93 -12.16 -2.77
CA GLN A 21 6.18 -13.35 -3.60
C GLN A 21 7.67 -13.55 -3.87
N GLN A 22 8.43 -12.48 -4.10
CA GLN A 22 9.85 -12.57 -4.43
C GLN A 22 10.73 -12.87 -3.21
N LYS A 23 10.46 -12.23 -2.06
CA LYS A 23 11.31 -12.36 -0.88
C LYS A 23 10.79 -13.34 0.17
N GLN A 24 9.47 -13.60 0.22
CA GLN A 24 8.78 -14.30 1.32
C GLN A 24 9.11 -13.78 2.73
N ASP A 25 9.74 -12.62 2.83
CA ASP A 25 10.16 -12.03 4.09
C ASP A 25 9.29 -10.81 4.38
N PHE A 26 8.36 -10.99 5.31
CA PHE A 26 7.44 -9.95 5.75
C PHE A 26 8.13 -8.86 6.58
N LEU A 27 9.36 -9.10 7.02
CA LEU A 27 10.16 -8.18 7.82
C LEU A 27 11.17 -7.40 6.95
N ASP A 28 11.16 -7.63 5.63
CA ASP A 28 12.01 -6.88 4.72
C ASP A 28 11.67 -5.38 4.84
N PRO A 29 12.69 -4.52 5.01
CA PRO A 29 12.47 -3.09 5.19
C PRO A 29 11.71 -2.44 4.03
N ASN A 30 11.79 -2.98 2.80
CA ASN A 30 11.01 -2.48 1.67
C ASN A 30 9.53 -2.89 1.77
N VAL A 31 9.26 -4.12 2.22
CA VAL A 31 7.89 -4.60 2.50
C VAL A 31 7.27 -3.76 3.61
N ILE A 32 7.99 -3.51 4.70
CA ILE A 32 7.54 -2.65 5.80
C ILE A 32 7.32 -1.21 5.32
N SER A 33 8.24 -0.65 4.54
CA SER A 33 8.10 0.72 4.04
C SER A 33 6.89 0.87 3.13
N LYS A 34 6.68 -0.07 2.19
CA LYS A 34 5.51 -0.06 1.31
C LYS A 34 4.21 -0.35 2.05
N SER A 35 4.21 -1.24 3.04
CA SER A 35 3.01 -1.50 3.86
C SER A 35 2.59 -0.25 4.62
N ARG A 36 3.55 0.49 5.17
CA ARG A 36 3.31 1.76 5.85
C ARG A 36 2.76 2.83 4.90
N GLU A 37 3.27 2.92 3.68
CA GLU A 37 2.76 3.86 2.66
C GLU A 37 1.32 3.51 2.24
N LEU A 38 1.01 2.21 2.09
CA LEU A 38 -0.34 1.73 1.82
C LEU A 38 -1.28 2.09 2.98
N ASP A 39 -0.86 1.89 4.22
CA ASP A 39 -1.61 2.23 5.43
C ASP A 39 -1.94 3.73 5.47
N GLN A 40 -0.95 4.59 5.19
CA GLN A 40 -1.18 6.03 5.09
C GLN A 40 -2.19 6.38 3.99
N CYS A 41 -2.06 5.80 2.79
CA CYS A 41 -3.02 6.02 1.71
C CYS A 41 -4.45 5.59 2.10
N LEU A 42 -4.59 4.47 2.81
CA LEU A 42 -5.88 3.98 3.31
C LEU A 42 -6.46 4.93 4.37
N LEU A 43 -5.65 5.39 5.32
CA LEU A 43 -6.05 6.35 6.34
C LEU A 43 -6.54 7.65 5.70
N HIS A 44 -5.78 8.21 4.75
CA HIS A 44 -6.21 9.40 4.00
C HIS A 44 -7.51 9.17 3.23
N TYR A 45 -7.72 7.99 2.65
CA TYR A 45 -8.96 7.67 1.96
C TYR A 45 -10.16 7.56 2.91
N ILE A 46 -9.97 6.98 4.10
CA ILE A 46 -11.00 6.87 5.14
C ILE A 46 -11.34 8.25 5.69
N ASP A 47 -10.33 9.07 6.01
CA ASP A 47 -10.48 10.43 6.51
C ASP A 47 -11.20 11.34 5.50
N TYR A 48 -10.81 11.28 4.21
CA TYR A 48 -11.48 12.01 3.13
C TYR A 48 -12.95 11.62 2.92
N ARG A 49 -13.38 10.45 3.41
CA ARG A 49 -14.76 9.97 3.27
C ARG A 49 -15.68 10.46 4.40
N LYS A 50 -15.12 11.01 5.48
CA LYS A 50 -15.85 11.52 6.65
C LYS A 50 -16.31 12.96 6.42
#